data_AF-A0A1Z5K9N3-F1
#
_entry.id   AF-A0A1Z5K9N3-F1
#
_cell.length_a   1.000
_cell.length_b   1.000
_cell.length_c   1.000
_cell.angle_alpha   90.00
_cell.angle_beta   90.00
_cell.angle_gamma   90.00
#
_symmetry.space_group_name_H-M   'P 1'
#
loop_
_entity.id
_entity.type
_entity.pdbx_description
1 polymer ?
#
loop_
_entity_poly.entity_id
_entity_poly.type
_entity_poly.pdbx_seq_one_letter_code
_entity_poly.pdbx_strand_id
1 'polypeptide(L)'
;MKLFLWFGGSTLSMLADENESGKKYLVTNIPGTSVGLIAKDDEYDLNLAEPGFQFERVVTGKRIDARDEPAFTEHLQLMQVGPFKVLFIAETDALKDGEPVEVACSNPYYLGIKKCLQCVSSGSPVLCHGTKYRGSTITSITMKSLSAMYESNSEQLRKAQKQVVSALEDLKEQLEDSTHSGDSKISFSYTGKINIHDQRGPSKLLPSLDVVKELLA
;
A
#
# COMPACT_ATOMS: atom_id res chain seq x y z
N MET A 1 17.62 15.09 4.33
CA MET A 1 17.08 13.74 4.06
C MET A 1 15.58 13.83 4.24
N LYS A 2 14.79 13.58 3.18
CA LYS A 2 13.33 13.63 3.22
C LYS A 2 12.79 12.28 3.70
N LEU A 3 11.81 12.29 4.59
CA LEU A 3 11.09 11.10 5.06
C LEU A 3 9.78 11.03 4.28
N PHE A 4 9.36 9.82 3.87
CA PHE A 4 8.02 9.62 3.33
C PHE A 4 7.20 8.73 4.27
N LEU A 5 5.92 9.09 4.44
CA LEU A 5 4.92 8.32 5.16
C LEU A 5 3.92 7.76 4.15
N TRP A 6 3.77 6.43 4.12
CA TRP A 6 2.87 5.76 3.18
C TRP A 6 1.76 5.03 3.91
N PHE A 7 0.53 5.31 3.52
CA PHE A 7 -0.63 4.51 3.92
C PHE A 7 -0.97 3.47 2.85
N GLY A 8 -1.07 2.22 3.28
CA GLY A 8 -1.48 1.07 2.49
C GLY A 8 -0.39 0.49 1.56
N GLY A 9 -0.37 -0.84 1.44
CA GLY A 9 0.61 -1.55 0.61
C GLY A 9 0.47 -1.33 -0.90
N SER A 10 -0.65 -0.77 -1.37
CA SER A 10 -0.84 -0.42 -2.78
C SER A 10 0.01 0.76 -3.24
N THR A 11 0.46 1.63 -2.33
CA THR A 11 1.31 2.78 -2.66
C THR A 11 2.65 2.33 -3.26
N LEU A 12 3.27 1.30 -2.68
CA LEU A 12 4.51 0.73 -3.22
C LEU A 12 4.30 0.13 -4.62
N SER A 13 3.15 -0.52 -4.84
CA SER A 13 2.79 -1.08 -6.16
C SER A 13 2.58 0.02 -7.19
N MET A 14 1.95 1.13 -6.81
CA MET A 14 1.75 2.30 -7.67
C MET A 14 3.09 2.93 -8.12
N LEU A 15 4.06 3.07 -7.21
CA LEU A 15 5.39 3.60 -7.55
C LEU A 15 6.23 2.61 -8.39
N ALA A 16 5.97 1.31 -8.26
CA ALA A 16 6.70 0.27 -8.98
C ALA A 16 6.25 0.06 -10.44
N ASP A 17 4.97 0.24 -10.73
CA ASP A 17 4.39 -0.10 -12.05
C ASP A 17 3.64 1.07 -12.71
N GLU A 18 3.94 2.30 -12.30
CA GLU A 18 3.53 3.54 -12.98
C GLU A 18 2.01 3.68 -13.18
N ASN A 19 1.28 3.59 -12.07
CA ASN A 19 -0.19 3.69 -11.93
C ASN A 19 -0.94 2.35 -12.02
N GLU A 20 -1.53 1.93 -10.89
CA GLU A 20 -2.59 0.93 -10.92
C GLU A 20 -3.83 1.56 -11.60
N SER A 21 -4.13 1.13 -12.83
CA SER A 21 -5.15 1.71 -13.70
C SER A 21 -6.43 2.16 -12.96
N GLY A 22 -6.78 3.43 -13.11
CA GLY A 22 -8.01 4.04 -12.58
C GLY A 22 -7.96 4.50 -11.12
N LYS A 23 -6.88 4.23 -10.37
CA LYS A 23 -6.76 4.67 -8.97
C LYS A 23 -6.20 6.09 -8.87
N LYS A 24 -6.62 6.81 -7.82
CA LYS A 24 -6.11 8.15 -7.50
C LYS A 24 -5.25 8.06 -6.25
N TYR A 25 -4.14 8.77 -6.26
CA TYR A 25 -3.24 8.91 -5.11
C TYR A 25 -3.00 10.39 -4.87
N LEU A 26 -2.96 10.76 -3.60
CA LEU A 26 -2.69 12.10 -3.13
C LEU A 26 -1.36 12.10 -2.38
N VAL A 27 -0.72 13.26 -2.40
CA VAL A 27 0.48 13.54 -1.62
C VAL A 27 0.38 14.93 -1.02
N THR A 28 0.89 15.11 0.19
CA THR A 28 1.03 16.42 0.83
C THR A 28 2.29 16.47 1.70
N ASN A 29 2.80 17.66 1.99
CA ASN A 29 3.84 17.83 3.00
C ASN A 29 3.18 18.02 4.36
N ILE A 30 3.63 17.29 5.38
CA ILE A 30 3.19 17.53 6.76
C ILE A 30 3.78 18.87 7.23
N PRO A 31 2.95 19.88 7.58
CA PRO A 31 3.43 21.21 7.93
C PRO A 31 4.46 21.21 9.06
N GLY A 32 5.52 22.01 8.90
CA GLY A 32 6.59 22.12 9.89
C GLY A 32 7.58 20.95 9.90
N THR A 33 7.48 20.02 8.95
CA THR A 33 8.37 18.86 8.85
C THR A 33 8.92 18.68 7.43
N SER A 34 9.90 17.79 7.26
CA SER A 34 10.36 17.32 5.95
C SER A 34 9.61 16.06 5.48
N VAL A 35 8.45 15.75 6.05
CA VAL A 35 7.73 14.50 5.76
C VAL A 35 6.73 14.70 4.63
N GLY A 36 6.87 13.89 3.57
CA GLY A 36 5.83 13.75 2.54
C GLY A 36 4.88 12.61 2.90
N LEU A 37 3.59 12.88 2.94
CA LEU A 37 2.53 11.91 3.20
C LEU A 37 1.87 11.50 1.89
N ILE A 38 1.85 10.20 1.58
CA ILE A 38 1.19 9.63 0.40
C ILE A 38 0.07 8.68 0.83
N ALA A 39 -1.11 8.84 0.26
CA ALA A 39 -2.20 7.87 0.42
C ALA A 39 -3.03 7.75 -0.85
N LYS A 40 -3.76 6.64 -0.96
CA LYS A 40 -4.73 6.40 -2.01
C LYS A 40 -6.02 7.19 -1.71
N ASP A 41 -6.54 7.93 -2.69
CA ASP A 41 -7.84 8.60 -2.61
C ASP A 41 -8.90 7.68 -3.21
N ASP A 42 -9.46 6.83 -2.36
CA ASP A 42 -10.50 5.87 -2.73
C ASP A 42 -11.52 5.76 -1.61
N GLU A 43 -12.79 5.63 -1.99
CA GLU A 43 -13.86 5.28 -1.05
C GLU A 43 -13.93 3.75 -1.04
N TYR A 44 -13.52 3.14 0.07
CA TYR A 44 -13.48 1.69 0.16
C TYR A 44 -14.90 1.13 0.32
N ASP A 45 -15.46 0.60 -0.77
CA ASP A 45 -16.74 -0.13 -0.73
C ASP A 45 -16.50 -1.54 -0.17
N LEU A 46 -16.77 -1.70 1.13
CA LEU A 46 -16.57 -2.95 1.85
C LEU A 46 -17.69 -3.94 1.52
N ASN A 47 -17.48 -4.77 0.51
CA ASN A 47 -18.34 -5.91 0.24
C ASN A 47 -17.80 -7.20 0.88
N LEU A 48 -18.23 -7.48 2.11
CA LEU A 48 -17.80 -8.67 2.86
C LEU A 48 -18.15 -10.01 2.17
N ALA A 49 -19.06 -10.02 1.20
CA ALA A 49 -19.40 -11.23 0.43
C ALA A 49 -18.34 -11.59 -0.63
N GLU A 50 -17.36 -10.71 -0.90
CA GLU A 50 -16.34 -11.01 -1.89
C GLU A 50 -15.48 -12.22 -1.49
N PRO A 51 -15.06 -13.06 -2.46
CA PRO A 51 -14.26 -14.25 -2.18
C PRO A 51 -12.94 -13.96 -1.43
N GLY A 52 -12.40 -12.75 -1.54
CA GLY A 52 -11.20 -12.30 -0.79
C GLY A 52 -11.43 -12.36 0.71
N PHE A 53 -12.41 -11.59 1.20
CA PHE A 53 -12.76 -11.54 2.62
C PHE A 53 -13.23 -12.89 3.16
N GLN A 54 -14.01 -13.63 2.37
CA GLN A 54 -14.47 -14.96 2.79
C GLN A 54 -13.31 -15.95 2.93
N PHE A 55 -12.33 -15.89 2.02
CA PHE A 55 -11.11 -16.69 2.14
C PHE A 55 -10.30 -16.31 3.37
N GLU A 56 -10.09 -15.02 3.61
CA GLU A 56 -9.40 -14.52 4.81
C GLU A 56 -10.08 -15.02 6.09
N ARG A 57 -11.41 -14.92 6.18
CA ARG A 57 -12.17 -15.43 7.33
C ARG A 57 -11.91 -16.92 7.59
N VAL A 58 -11.94 -17.73 6.54
CA VAL A 58 -11.71 -19.18 6.64
C VAL A 58 -10.31 -19.49 7.17
N VAL A 59 -9.27 -18.85 6.64
CA VAL A 59 -7.88 -19.17 7.03
C VAL A 59 -7.46 -18.54 8.35
N THR A 60 -8.17 -17.50 8.80
CA THR A 60 -7.96 -16.85 10.11
C THR A 60 -8.86 -17.42 11.21
N GLY A 61 -9.74 -18.37 10.90
CA GLY A 61 -10.67 -18.96 11.86
C GLY A 61 -11.82 -18.03 12.28
N LYS A 62 -12.02 -16.91 11.58
CA LYS A 62 -13.18 -16.04 11.79
C LYS A 62 -14.45 -16.74 11.30
N ARG A 63 -15.58 -16.42 11.94
CA ARG A 63 -16.90 -16.94 11.53
C ARG A 63 -17.29 -16.42 10.16
N ILE A 64 -17.73 -17.32 9.27
CA ILE A 64 -18.20 -16.98 7.92
C ILE A 64 -19.45 -16.08 7.99
N ASP A 65 -20.33 -16.32 8.96
CA ASP A 65 -21.59 -15.61 9.17
C ASP A 65 -21.47 -14.35 10.04
N ALA A 66 -20.27 -13.97 10.47
CA ALA A 66 -20.05 -12.77 11.26
C ALA A 66 -20.49 -11.52 10.48
N ARG A 67 -21.31 -10.70 11.15
CA ARG A 67 -21.79 -9.40 10.67
C ARG A 67 -21.08 -8.23 11.33
N ASP A 68 -20.17 -8.51 12.25
CA ASP A 68 -19.42 -7.49 12.97
C ASP A 68 -18.59 -6.66 11.98
N GLU A 69 -18.43 -5.37 12.29
CA GLU A 69 -17.53 -4.49 11.56
C GLU A 69 -16.13 -5.12 11.55
N PRO A 70 -15.43 -5.11 10.40
CA PRO A 70 -14.08 -5.64 10.35
C PRO A 70 -13.16 -4.84 11.29
N ALA A 71 -12.57 -5.54 12.25
CA ALA A 71 -11.41 -5.04 12.96
C ALA A 71 -10.18 -5.25 12.08
N PHE A 72 -9.43 -4.17 11.86
CA PHE A 72 -8.20 -4.18 11.08
C PHE A 72 -7.00 -4.08 12.01
N THR A 73 -5.94 -4.81 11.68
CA THR A 73 -4.64 -4.68 12.34
C THR A 73 -3.70 -4.02 11.35
N GLU A 74 -3.07 -2.92 11.73
CA GLU A 74 -2.04 -2.27 10.91
C GLU A 74 -0.67 -2.55 11.50
N HIS A 75 0.28 -2.89 10.63
CA HIS A 75 1.68 -3.01 11.00
C HIS A 75 2.44 -1.77 10.51
N LEU A 76 3.24 -1.19 11.42
CA LEU A 76 4.04 -0.01 11.17
C LEU A 76 5.50 -0.41 11.10
N GLN A 77 6.16 -0.10 9.98
CA GLN A 77 7.58 -0.40 9.80
C GLN A 77 8.33 0.72 9.09
N LEU A 78 9.51 1.04 9.62
CA LEU A 78 10.41 2.02 9.03
C LEU A 78 11.47 1.29 8.21
N MET A 79 11.53 1.58 6.90
CA MET A 79 12.50 0.98 5.99
C MET A 79 13.35 2.03 5.30
N GLN A 80 14.56 1.63 4.90
CA GLN A 80 15.41 2.40 4.01
C GLN A 80 15.18 1.95 2.56
N VAL A 81 14.74 2.87 1.71
CA VAL A 81 14.50 2.65 0.27
C VAL A 81 15.41 3.58 -0.51
N GLY A 82 16.53 3.05 -1.02
CA GLY A 82 17.58 3.88 -1.61
C GLY A 82 18.09 4.91 -0.60
N PRO A 83 18.15 6.22 -0.93
CA PRO A 83 18.53 7.28 0.02
C PRO A 83 17.37 7.75 0.92
N PHE A 84 16.16 7.20 0.78
CA PHE A 84 14.97 7.63 1.50
C PHE A 84 14.66 6.75 2.70
N LYS A 85 14.15 7.38 3.77
CA LYS A 85 13.44 6.66 4.82
C LYS A 85 11.96 6.65 4.48
N VAL A 86 11.32 5.50 4.63
CA VAL A 86 9.90 5.31 4.36
C VAL A 86 9.26 4.61 5.55
N LEU A 87 8.28 5.25 6.18
CA LEU A 87 7.42 4.61 7.17
C LEU A 87 6.20 4.05 6.44
N PHE A 88 6.12 2.71 6.40
CA PHE A 88 4.96 2.00 5.89
C PHE A 88 3.96 1.80 7.02
N ILE A 89 2.71 2.13 6.75
CA ILE A 89 1.55 1.78 7.59
C ILE A 89 0.64 0.96 6.69
N ALA A 90 0.55 -0.35 6.94
CA ALA A 90 -0.22 -1.24 6.10
C ALA A 90 -0.99 -2.25 6.93
N GLU A 91 -2.21 -2.53 6.49
CA GLU A 91 -3.04 -3.60 7.02
C GLU A 91 -2.31 -4.95 6.96
N THR A 92 -2.52 -5.74 8.00
CA THR A 92 -2.04 -7.10 8.15
C THR A 92 -3.24 -8.01 8.31
N ASP A 93 -3.39 -8.95 7.38
CA ASP A 93 -4.58 -9.82 7.33
C ASP A 93 -4.63 -10.81 8.51
N ALA A 94 -3.46 -11.25 8.97
CA ALA A 94 -3.35 -12.19 10.09
C ALA A 94 -2.00 -12.08 10.80
N LEU A 95 -1.94 -12.58 12.03
CA LEU A 95 -0.68 -12.77 12.77
C LEU A 95 -0.47 -14.26 13.02
N LYS A 96 0.77 -14.73 12.81
CA LYS A 96 1.21 -16.06 13.19
C LYS A 96 2.42 -15.93 14.11
N ASP A 97 2.26 -16.35 15.37
CA ASP A 97 3.32 -16.24 16.40
C ASP A 97 3.84 -14.80 16.58
N GLY A 98 2.97 -13.81 16.37
CA GLY A 98 3.30 -12.38 16.43
C GLY A 98 3.82 -11.77 15.12
N GLU A 99 4.09 -12.59 14.11
CA GLU A 99 4.59 -12.13 12.80
C GLU A 99 3.44 -11.89 11.81
N PRO A 100 3.47 -10.82 10.99
CA PRO A 100 2.46 -10.55 9.96
C PRO A 100 2.36 -11.65 8.91
N VAL A 101 1.15 -12.01 8.52
CA VAL A 101 0.86 -12.93 7.42
C VAL A 101 -0.08 -12.22 6.44
N GLU A 102 0.41 -12.01 5.21
CA GLU A 102 -0.43 -11.59 4.10
C GLU A 102 -1.29 -12.78 3.64
N VAL A 103 -2.56 -12.54 3.37
CA VAL A 103 -3.53 -13.51 2.91
C VAL A 103 -4.09 -13.05 1.58
N ALA A 104 -4.10 -13.94 0.60
CA ALA A 104 -4.71 -13.62 -0.67
C ALA A 104 -5.29 -14.84 -1.36
N CYS A 105 -6.32 -14.62 -2.16
CA CYS A 105 -6.79 -15.62 -3.10
C CYS A 105 -6.88 -15.07 -4.52
N SER A 106 -6.19 -15.72 -5.45
CA SER A 106 -6.09 -15.27 -6.84
C SER A 106 -5.69 -16.43 -7.75
N ASN A 107 -5.82 -16.22 -9.06
CA ASN A 107 -5.22 -17.12 -10.03
C ASN A 107 -3.68 -16.93 -9.99
N PRO A 108 -2.89 -18.02 -9.87
CA PRO A 108 -1.44 -17.95 -9.71
C PRO A 108 -0.72 -17.26 -10.89
N TYR A 109 -1.29 -17.30 -12.09
CA TYR A 109 -0.74 -16.60 -13.26
C TYR A 109 -0.72 -15.07 -13.10
N TYR A 110 -1.57 -14.51 -12.23
CA TYR A 110 -1.70 -13.06 -12.03
C TYR A 110 -1.14 -12.57 -10.69
N LEU A 111 -0.42 -13.41 -9.94
CA LEU A 111 0.13 -13.02 -8.65
C LEU A 111 1.16 -11.87 -8.79
N GLY A 112 2.02 -11.98 -9.80
CA GLY A 112 3.04 -11.00 -10.19
C GLY A 112 3.94 -10.54 -9.03
N ILE A 113 4.64 -9.41 -9.23
CA ILE A 113 5.40 -8.75 -8.16
C ILE A 113 4.52 -8.07 -7.12
N LYS A 114 3.26 -7.77 -7.45
CA LYS A 114 2.34 -7.02 -6.59
C LYS A 114 2.20 -7.64 -5.21
N LYS A 115 2.03 -8.97 -5.12
CA LYS A 115 1.95 -9.65 -3.81
C LYS A 115 3.27 -9.63 -3.04
N CYS A 116 4.40 -9.66 -3.73
CA CYS A 116 5.69 -9.46 -3.10
C CYS A 116 5.78 -8.06 -2.47
N LEU A 117 5.34 -7.01 -3.20
CA LEU A 117 5.34 -5.63 -2.70
C LEU A 117 4.35 -5.43 -1.54
N GLN A 118 3.20 -6.10 -1.56
CA GLN A 118 2.26 -6.08 -0.42
C GLN A 118 2.89 -6.70 0.82
N CYS A 119 3.49 -7.89 0.70
CA CYS A 119 4.24 -8.51 1.81
C CYS A 119 5.37 -7.62 2.32
N VAL A 120 6.15 -6.99 1.43
CA VAL A 120 7.22 -6.05 1.84
C VAL A 120 6.64 -4.88 2.62
N SER A 121 5.52 -4.30 2.18
CA SER A 121 4.92 -3.11 2.81
C SER A 121 4.13 -3.39 4.08
N SER A 122 3.56 -4.58 4.26
CA SER A 122 2.97 -5.04 5.53
C SER A 122 4.01 -5.65 6.48
N GLY A 123 5.23 -5.93 6.01
CA GLY A 123 6.28 -6.55 6.80
C GLY A 123 6.10 -8.05 6.95
N SER A 124 5.25 -8.65 6.11
CA SER A 124 4.95 -10.07 6.17
C SER A 124 6.03 -10.92 5.51
N PRO A 125 6.68 -11.86 6.25
CA PRO A 125 7.64 -12.78 5.67
C PRO A 125 7.00 -13.88 4.82
N VAL A 126 5.67 -14.05 4.87
CA VAL A 126 4.96 -15.15 4.21
C VAL A 126 3.60 -14.73 3.66
N LEU A 127 3.25 -15.27 2.50
CA LEU A 127 1.93 -15.17 1.90
C LEU A 127 1.18 -16.49 2.06
N CYS A 128 -0.01 -16.46 2.66
CA CYS A 128 -1.00 -17.51 2.58
C CYS A 128 -1.82 -17.33 1.29
N HIS A 129 -1.55 -18.15 0.27
CA HIS A 129 -2.15 -18.04 -1.05
C HIS A 129 -3.17 -19.14 -1.33
N GLY A 130 -4.44 -18.75 -1.48
CA GLY A 130 -5.51 -19.56 -2.04
C GLY A 130 -5.52 -19.51 -3.57
N THR A 131 -5.26 -20.64 -4.22
CA THR A 131 -5.30 -20.75 -5.68
C THR A 131 -6.74 -20.78 -6.17
N LYS A 132 -7.16 -19.75 -6.91
CA LYS A 132 -8.46 -19.72 -7.60
C LYS A 132 -8.37 -20.44 -8.94
N TYR A 133 -9.32 -21.34 -9.20
CA TYR A 133 -9.52 -21.96 -10.52
C TYR A 133 -10.95 -21.71 -11.01
N ARG A 134 -11.08 -21.14 -12.21
CA ARG A 134 -12.36 -20.86 -12.92
C ARG A 134 -13.50 -20.41 -11.98
N GLY A 135 -13.60 -19.11 -11.72
CA GLY A 135 -14.61 -18.53 -10.84
C GLY A 135 -14.08 -18.32 -9.42
N SER A 136 -14.91 -18.59 -8.41
CA SER A 136 -14.61 -18.35 -6.99
C SER A 136 -14.09 -19.57 -6.23
N THR A 137 -13.94 -20.73 -6.89
CA THR A 137 -13.48 -21.96 -6.24
C THR A 137 -11.98 -21.91 -5.93
N ILE A 138 -11.64 -22.15 -4.66
CA ILE A 138 -10.26 -22.33 -4.19
C ILE A 138 -9.89 -23.81 -4.28
N THR A 139 -8.85 -24.13 -5.04
CA THR A 139 -8.42 -25.53 -5.27
C THR A 139 -7.24 -25.95 -4.41
N SER A 140 -6.46 -25.00 -3.90
CA SER A 140 -5.36 -25.26 -2.98
C SER A 140 -5.05 -24.04 -2.13
N ILE A 141 -4.45 -24.28 -0.97
CA ILE A 141 -3.91 -23.25 -0.07
C ILE A 141 -2.45 -23.56 0.13
N THR A 142 -1.59 -22.58 -0.09
CA THR A 142 -0.13 -22.74 0.01
C THR A 142 0.48 -21.58 0.79
N MET A 143 1.52 -21.87 1.57
CA MET A 143 2.36 -20.84 2.18
C MET A 143 3.55 -20.57 1.28
N LYS A 144 3.80 -19.30 0.94
CA LYS A 144 4.92 -18.86 0.12
C LYS A 144 5.76 -17.89 0.92
N SER A 145 7.06 -18.16 1.11
CA SER A 145 7.93 -17.19 1.76
C SER A 145 8.20 -15.99 0.85
N LEU A 146 8.42 -14.83 1.45
CA LEU A 146 8.82 -13.62 0.75
C LEU A 146 10.13 -13.83 -0.02
N SER A 147 11.08 -14.58 0.54
CA SER A 147 12.33 -14.94 -0.13
C SER A 147 12.09 -15.72 -1.44
N ALA A 148 11.25 -16.75 -1.41
CA ALA A 148 10.96 -17.56 -2.59
C ALA A 148 10.19 -16.75 -3.65
N MET A 149 9.29 -15.86 -3.22
CA MET A 149 8.61 -14.92 -4.12
C MET A 149 9.59 -13.94 -4.76
N TYR A 150 10.58 -13.45 -4.00
CA TYR A 150 11.62 -12.57 -4.52
C TYR A 150 12.49 -13.27 -5.56
N GLU A 151 12.97 -14.48 -5.27
CA GLU A 151 13.78 -15.28 -6.19
C GLU A 151 13.05 -15.52 -7.52
N SER A 152 11.78 -15.90 -7.43
CA SER A 152 10.94 -16.21 -8.59
C SER A 152 10.63 -14.98 -9.48
N ASN A 153 10.73 -13.77 -8.94
CA ASN A 153 10.40 -12.52 -9.64
C ASN A 153 11.56 -11.51 -9.66
N SER A 154 12.79 -11.98 -9.47
CA SER A 154 13.94 -11.13 -9.15
C SER A 154 14.25 -10.05 -10.20
N GLU A 155 14.13 -10.36 -11.48
CA GLU A 155 14.34 -9.38 -12.56
C GLU A 155 13.32 -8.24 -12.52
N GLN A 156 12.04 -8.59 -12.38
CA GLN A 156 10.94 -7.63 -12.32
C GLN A 156 11.04 -6.77 -11.05
N LEU A 157 11.40 -7.38 -9.91
CA LEU A 157 11.58 -6.67 -8.65
C LEU A 157 12.78 -5.71 -8.68
N ARG A 158 13.88 -6.07 -9.35
CA ARG A 158 15.01 -5.15 -9.55
C ARG A 158 14.62 -3.94 -10.40
N LYS A 159 13.77 -4.13 -11.42
CA LYS A 159 13.23 -3.03 -12.22
C LYS A 159 12.33 -2.13 -11.35
N ALA A 160 11.38 -2.74 -10.63
CA ALA A 160 10.48 -2.05 -9.72
C ALA A 160 11.25 -1.24 -8.67
N GLN A 161 12.32 -1.78 -8.09
CA GLN A 161 13.15 -1.06 -7.12
C GLN A 161 13.73 0.23 -7.71
N LYS A 162 14.23 0.21 -8.96
CA LYS A 162 14.75 1.41 -9.63
C LYS A 162 13.64 2.42 -9.89
N GLN A 163 12.48 1.95 -10.33
CA GLN A 163 11.31 2.81 -10.57
C GLN A 163 10.84 3.48 -9.28
N VAL A 164 10.73 2.74 -8.18
CA VAL A 164 10.36 3.29 -6.86
C VAL A 164 11.33 4.37 -6.40
N VAL A 165 12.64 4.15 -6.53
CA VAL A 165 13.65 5.16 -6.12
C VAL A 165 13.55 6.41 -6.99
N SER A 166 13.47 6.26 -8.32
CA SER A 166 13.30 7.39 -9.24
C SER A 166 12.02 8.17 -8.97
N ALA A 167 10.92 7.47 -8.70
CA ALA A 167 9.64 8.05 -8.34
C ALA A 167 9.70 8.86 -7.03
N LEU A 168 10.46 8.38 -6.04
CA LEU A 168 10.68 9.11 -4.79
C LEU A 168 11.56 10.35 -4.97
N GLU A 169 12.52 10.30 -5.89
CA GLU A 169 13.32 11.46 -6.28
C GLU A 169 12.44 12.54 -6.92
N ASP A 170 11.61 12.17 -7.91
CA ASP A 170 10.66 13.06 -8.57
C ASP A 170 9.69 13.71 -7.56
N LEU A 171 9.14 12.91 -6.64
CA LEU A 171 8.24 13.41 -5.59
C LEU A 171 8.95 14.34 -4.63
N LYS A 172 10.18 14.02 -4.23
CA LYS A 172 10.97 14.85 -3.32
C LYS A 172 11.21 16.23 -3.93
N GLU A 173 11.71 16.28 -5.16
CA GLU A 173 12.02 17.53 -5.88
C GLU A 173 10.77 18.41 -5.98
N GLN A 174 9.66 17.86 -6.51
CA GLN A 174 8.43 18.62 -6.70
C GLN A 174 7.80 19.11 -5.39
N LEU A 175 7.89 18.32 -4.31
CA LEU A 175 7.39 18.73 -3.00
C LEU A 175 8.30 19.74 -2.28
N GLU A 176 9.59 19.81 -2.63
CA GLU A 176 10.52 20.81 -2.09
C GLU A 176 10.33 22.16 -2.80
N ASP A 177 10.00 22.13 -4.09
CA ASP A 177 9.75 23.34 -4.89
C ASP A 177 8.29 23.87 -4.77
N SER A 178 7.37 23.05 -4.24
CA SER A 178 5.97 23.43 -4.08
C SER A 178 5.79 24.46 -2.97
N THR A 179 5.06 25.53 -3.29
CA THR A 179 4.56 26.52 -2.31
C THR A 179 3.13 26.21 -1.85
N HIS A 180 2.53 25.15 -2.38
CA HIS A 180 1.17 24.74 -2.07
C HIS A 180 1.11 24.02 -0.72
N SER A 181 0.14 24.39 0.12
CA SER A 181 -0.05 23.85 1.47
C SER A 181 -1.16 22.80 1.57
N GLY A 182 -1.78 22.41 0.45
CA GLY A 182 -2.84 21.41 0.39
C GLY A 182 -2.38 20.07 -0.17
N ASP A 183 -3.35 19.26 -0.60
CA ASP A 183 -3.08 17.97 -1.24
C ASP A 183 -2.78 18.17 -2.72
N SER A 184 -1.81 17.43 -3.25
CA SER A 184 -1.52 17.34 -4.67
C SER A 184 -1.84 15.92 -5.16
N LYS A 185 -2.42 15.80 -6.34
CA LYS A 185 -2.70 14.51 -6.98
C LYS A 185 -1.46 14.00 -7.71
N ILE A 186 -1.10 12.74 -7.49
CA ILE A 186 -0.03 12.06 -8.21
C ILE A 186 -0.54 11.60 -9.59
N SER A 187 0.24 11.85 -10.64
CA SER A 187 0.05 11.30 -11.98
C SER A 187 1.39 10.80 -12.54
N PHE A 188 1.31 9.98 -13.59
CA PHE A 188 2.49 9.46 -14.30
C PHE A 188 2.47 9.96 -15.73
N SER A 189 3.61 10.42 -16.23
CA SER A 189 3.80 10.71 -17.65
C SER A 189 3.86 9.42 -18.47
N TYR A 190 3.84 9.54 -19.80
CA TYR A 190 4.06 8.40 -20.70
C TYR A 190 5.45 7.76 -20.57
N THR A 191 6.40 8.44 -19.92
CA THR A 191 7.76 7.94 -19.65
C THR A 191 7.92 7.38 -18.25
N GLY A 192 6.84 7.31 -17.46
CA GLY A 192 6.90 6.86 -16.07
C GLY A 192 7.33 7.92 -15.06
N LYS A 193 7.55 9.17 -15.49
CA LYS A 193 7.93 10.27 -14.58
C LYS A 193 6.72 10.65 -13.72
N ILE A 194 6.92 10.80 -12.42
CA ILE A 194 5.86 11.30 -11.55
C ILE A 194 5.66 12.80 -11.75
N ASN A 195 4.40 13.22 -11.78
CA ASN A 195 4.02 14.63 -11.68
C ASN A 195 2.98 14.80 -10.56
N ILE A 196 3.08 15.89 -9.81
CA ILE A 196 2.06 16.27 -8.83
C ILE A 196 1.23 17.44 -9.34
N HIS A 197 -0.07 17.40 -9.06
CA HIS A 197 -1.02 18.44 -9.47
C HIS A 197 -1.84 18.91 -8.27
N ASP A 198 -1.61 20.13 -7.84
CA ASP A 198 -2.30 20.74 -6.71
C ASP A 198 -3.82 20.63 -6.84
N GLN A 199 -4.46 20.16 -5.77
CA GLN A 199 -5.91 20.07 -5.69
C GLN A 199 -6.43 21.33 -5.00
N ARG A 200 -7.61 21.79 -5.44
CA ARG A 200 -8.34 22.85 -4.75
C ARG A 200 -9.28 22.21 -3.74
N GLY A 201 -9.30 22.73 -2.52
CA GLY A 201 -10.22 22.30 -1.47
C GLY A 201 -9.51 22.02 -0.15
N PRO A 202 -10.25 21.57 0.88
CA PRO A 202 -9.65 21.12 2.12
C PRO A 202 -8.78 19.88 1.88
N SER A 203 -7.74 19.72 2.69
CA SER A 203 -6.95 18.48 2.69
C SER A 203 -7.85 17.31 3.09
N LYS A 204 -7.75 16.23 2.34
CA LYS A 204 -8.29 14.91 2.68
C LYS A 204 -7.30 14.10 3.52
N LEU A 205 -6.01 14.41 3.41
CA LEU A 205 -4.93 13.66 4.06
C LEU A 205 -4.64 14.13 5.48
N LEU A 206 -4.80 15.43 5.75
CA LEU A 206 -4.51 16.03 7.05
C LEU A 206 -5.79 16.60 7.66
N PRO A 207 -5.97 16.45 8.99
CA PRO A 207 -7.08 17.08 9.68
C PRO A 207 -6.99 18.61 9.59
N SER A 208 -8.13 19.28 9.69
CA SER A 208 -8.15 20.74 9.75
C SER A 208 -7.46 21.24 11.02
N LEU A 209 -6.95 22.48 10.98
CA LEU A 209 -6.29 23.09 12.13
C LEU A 209 -7.20 23.15 13.37
N ASP A 210 -8.51 23.33 13.17
CA ASP A 210 -9.48 23.39 14.26
C ASP A 210 -9.62 22.04 14.96
N VAL A 211 -9.66 20.94 14.19
CA VAL A 211 -9.66 19.57 14.74
C VAL A 211 -8.36 19.31 15.52
N VAL A 212 -7.21 19.73 15.00
CA VAL A 212 -5.93 19.56 15.69
C VAL A 212 -5.90 20.34 17.01
N LYS A 213 -6.41 21.58 17.03
CA LYS A 213 -6.49 22.38 18.25
C LYS A 213 -7.39 21.74 19.29
N GLU A 214 -8.54 21.18 18.88
CA GLU A 214 -9.46 20.50 19.78
C GLU A 214 -8.83 19.24 20.40
N LEU A 215 -8.07 18.46 19.62
CA LEU A 215 -7.39 17.25 20.11
C LEU A 215 -6.21 17.54 21.06
N LEU A 216 -5.66 18.75 21.04
CA LEU A 216 -4.53 19.17 21.86
C LEU A 216 -4.92 20.01 23.08
N ALA A 217 -6.20 20.38 23.20
CA ALA A 217 -6.75 21.15 24.31
C ALA A 217 -7.10 20.25 25.53
#